data_AF-A0A522U689-F1
#
_entry.id   AF-A0A522U689-F1
#
_cell.length_a   1.000
_cell.length_b   1.000
_cell.length_c   1.000
_cell.angle_alpha   90.00
_cell.angle_beta   90.00
_cell.angle_gamma   90.00
#
_symmetry.space_group_name_H-M   'P 1'
#
loop_
_entity.id
_entity.type
_entity.pdbx_description
1 polymer ?
#
loop_
_entity_poly.entity_id
_entity_poly.type
_entity_poly.pdbx_seq_one_letter_code
_entity_poly.pdbx_strand_id
1 'polypeptide(L)' 'MLSSHAVKKACAERGWSLSELARRAGISRPTLASALRGQPVRSRTAWKVARALEQGAPTQLGQLLKVA' A
#
# COMPACT_ATOMS: atom_id res chain seq x y z
N MET A 1 9.39 -1.23 -6.05
CA MET A 1 9.34 -0.79 -4.63
C MET A 1 8.01 -0.11 -4.35
N LEU A 2 7.52 -0.10 -3.11
CA LEU A 2 6.23 0.54 -2.77
C LEU A 2 6.42 2.04 -2.52
N SER A 3 5.67 2.89 -3.22
CA SER A 3 5.77 4.35 -3.05
C SER A 3 5.04 4.83 -1.78
N SER A 4 5.78 5.32 -0.79
CA SER A 4 5.21 5.72 0.49
C SER A 4 4.26 6.92 0.38
N HIS A 5 4.61 7.88 -0.46
CA HIS A 5 3.78 9.05 -0.75
C HIS A 5 2.45 8.65 -1.40
N ALA A 6 2.48 7.77 -2.41
CA ALA A 6 1.28 7.33 -3.10
C ALA A 6 0.34 6.54 -2.18
N VAL A 7 0.88 5.67 -1.31
CA VAL A 7 0.08 4.95 -0.31
C VAL A 7 -0.57 5.89 0.69
N LYS A 8 0.18 6.86 1.24
CA LYS A 8 -0.36 7.85 2.19
C LYS A 8 -1.47 8.69 1.57
N LYS A 9 -1.28 9.16 0.33
CA LYS A 9 -2.30 9.90 -0.42
C LYS A 9 -3.57 9.06 -0.61
N ALA A 10 -3.43 7.83 -1.08
CA ALA A 10 -4.57 6.93 -1.30
C ALA A 10 -5.33 6.62 -0.01
N CYS A 11 -4.63 6.47 1.11
CA CYS A 11 -5.24 6.33 2.43
C CYS A 11 -6.00 7.59 2.85
N ALA A 12 -5.41 8.77 2.68
CA ALA A 12 -6.03 10.05 3.05
C ALA A 12 -7.33 10.31 2.26
N GLU A 13 -7.31 10.07 0.94
CA GLU A 13 -8.49 10.20 0.06
C GLU A 13 -9.65 9.29 0.48
N ARG A 14 -9.35 8.17 1.15
CA ARG A 14 -10.32 7.18 1.62
C ARG A 14 -10.67 7.32 3.10
N GLY A 15 -10.06 8.28 3.82
CA GLY A 15 -10.18 8.40 5.27
C GLY A 15 -9.61 7.21 6.05
N TRP A 16 -8.67 6.45 5.46
CA TRP A 16 -8.08 5.28 6.11
C TRP A 16 -6.82 5.65 6.89
N SER A 17 -6.66 5.05 8.05
CA SER A 17 -5.36 4.99 8.72
C SER A 17 -4.46 3.92 8.08
N LEU A 18 -3.15 3.98 8.34
CA LEU A 18 -2.23 2.92 7.90
C LEU A 18 -2.53 1.58 8.56
N SER A 19 -3.02 1.58 9.80
CA SER A 19 -3.46 0.35 10.48
C SER A 19 -4.66 -0.26 9.77
N GLU A 20 -5.59 0.58 9.32
CA GLU A 20 -6.77 0.14 8.56
C GLU A 20 -6.38 -0.41 7.18
N LEU A 21 -5.43 0.22 6.49
CA LEU A 21 -4.85 -0.32 5.26
C LEU A 21 -4.19 -1.69 5.50
N ALA A 22 -3.38 -1.83 6.56
CA ALA A 22 -2.73 -3.11 6.88
C ALA A 22 -3.76 -4.22 7.12
N ARG A 23 -4.83 -3.90 7.85
CA ARG A 23 -5.96 -4.80 8.10
C ARG A 23 -6.64 -5.22 6.80
N ARG A 24 -6.98 -4.28 5.92
CA ARG A 24 -7.62 -4.54 4.61
C ARG A 24 -6.71 -5.34 3.67
N ALA A 25 -5.41 -5.09 3.71
CA ALA A 25 -4.40 -5.82 2.93
C ALA A 25 -4.06 -7.21 3.50
N GLY A 26 -4.53 -7.54 4.71
CA GLY A 26 -4.20 -8.80 5.37
C GLY A 26 -2.69 -8.95 5.60
N ILE A 27 -2.05 -7.89 6.09
CA ILE A 27 -0.63 -7.85 6.50
C ILE A 27 -0.48 -7.18 7.86
N SER A 28 0.65 -7.40 8.53
CA SER A 28 0.93 -6.72 9.79
C SER A 28 1.28 -5.24 9.59
N ARG A 29 0.95 -4.38 10.56
CA ARG A 29 1.33 -2.96 10.56
C ARG A 29 2.86 -2.77 10.49
N PRO A 30 3.70 -3.55 11.20
CA PRO A 30 5.15 -3.49 11.03
C PRO A 30 5.60 -3.79 9.60
N THR A 31 5.02 -4.79 8.93
CA THR A 31 5.32 -5.12 7.53
C THR A 31 5.01 -3.94 6.60
N LEU A 32 3.85 -3.30 6.79
CA LEU A 32 3.48 -2.10 6.01
C LEU A 32 4.44 -0.94 6.29
N ALA A 33 4.78 -0.68 7.55
CA ALA A 33 5.69 0.41 7.93
C ALA A 33 7.09 0.21 7.32
N SER A 34 7.62 -1.01 7.35
CA SER A 34 8.87 -1.35 6.68
C SER A 34 8.81 -1.14 5.16
N ALA A 35 7.71 -1.54 4.52
CA ALA A 35 7.49 -1.29 3.09
C ALA A 35 7.55 0.21 2.74
N LEU A 36 6.88 1.04 3.56
CA LEU A 36 6.81 2.50 3.35
C LEU A 36 8.14 3.21 3.67
N ARG A 37 9.02 2.59 4.47
CA ARG A 37 10.40 3.08 4.69
C ARG A 37 11.36 2.72 3.56
N GLY A 38 10.87 2.06 2.50
CA GLY A 38 11.69 1.66 1.36
C GLY A 38 12.45 0.35 1.58
N GLN A 39 12.13 -0.44 2.62
CA GLN A 39 12.68 -1.80 2.68
C GLN A 39 12.12 -2.65 1.53
N PRO A 40 12.94 -3.53 0.94
CA PRO A 40 12.47 -4.50 -0.03
C PRO A 40 11.33 -5.33 0.56
N VAL A 41 10.21 -5.39 -0.18
CA VAL A 41 9.08 -6.25 0.18
C VAL A 41 8.89 -7.31 -0.88
N ARG A 42 8.41 -8.48 -0.45
CA ARG A 42 8.01 -9.54 -1.38
C ARG A 42 6.92 -9.01 -2.31
N SER A 43 6.95 -9.44 -3.58
CA SER A 43 5.96 -9.04 -4.58
C SER A 43 4.52 -9.30 -4.13
N ARG A 44 4.28 -10.39 -3.39
CA ARG A 44 2.98 -10.71 -2.79
C ARG A 44 2.49 -9.66 -1.80
N THR A 45 3.38 -9.09 -0.99
CA THR A 45 3.03 -8.02 -0.04
C THR A 45 2.68 -6.74 -0.78
N ALA A 46 3.45 -6.38 -1.80
CA ALA A 46 3.17 -5.21 -2.63
C ALA A 46 1.81 -5.35 -3.35
N TRP A 47 1.54 -6.53 -3.91
CA TRP A 47 0.25 -6.85 -4.54
C TRP A 47 -0.92 -6.78 -3.56
N LYS A 48 -0.78 -7.32 -2.35
CA LYS A 48 -1.82 -7.25 -1.31
C LYS A 48 -2.18 -5.81 -0.94
N VAL A 49 -1.16 -4.96 -0.75
CA VAL A 49 -1.37 -3.54 -0.42
C VAL A 49 -2.05 -2.82 -1.58
N ALA A 50 -1.59 -3.05 -2.81
CA ALA A 50 -2.17 -2.40 -3.97
C ALA A 50 -3.62 -2.83 -4.21
N ARG A 51 -3.91 -4.14 -4.14
CA ARG A 51 -5.28 -4.68 -4.23
C ARG A 51 -6.21 -4.12 -3.17
N ALA A 52 -5.74 -3.95 -1.93
CA ALA A 52 -6.55 -3.36 -0.86
C ALA A 52 -6.90 -1.89 -1.13
N LEU A 53 -6.00 -1.14 -1.79
CA LEU A 53 -6.27 0.24 -2.21
C LEU A 53 -7.23 0.30 -3.39
N GLU A 54 -7.15 -0.64 -4.34
CA GLU A 54 -8.07 -0.74 -5.48
C GLU A 54 -9.52 -1.07 -5.10
N GLN A 55 -9.71 -1.91 -4.07
CA GLN A 55 -11.05 -2.29 -3.60
C GLN A 55 -11.88 -1.11 -3.05
N GLY A 56 -11.26 0.06 -2.82
CA GLY A 56 -11.95 1.28 -2.37
C GLY A 56 -12.13 2.38 -3.43
N ALA A 57 -11.46 2.28 -4.58
CA ALA A 57 -11.62 3.12 -5.77
C ALA A 57 -10.57 2.66 -6.82
N PRO A 58 -10.82 2.80 -8.12
CA PRO A 58 -9.87 2.43 -9.18
C PRO A 58 -8.67 3.39 -9.15
N THR A 59 -7.69 3.12 -8.28
CA THR A 59 -6.43 3.87 -8.26
C THR A 59 -5.36 3.08 -8.99
N GLN A 60 -4.74 3.75 -9.96
CA GLN A 60 -3.69 3.30 -10.86
C GLN A 60 -2.63 2.43 -10.15
N LEU A 61 -2.76 1.10 -10.24
CA LEU A 61 -1.77 0.11 -9.77
C LEU A 61 -0.33 0.47 -10.16
N GLY A 62 -0.15 1.00 -11.37
CA GLY A 62 1.15 1.41 -11.91
C GLY A 62 1.80 2.60 -11.19
N GLN A 63 1.03 3.44 -10.47
CA GLN A 63 1.60 4.52 -9.66
C GLN A 63 2.04 4.04 -8.26
N LEU A 64 1.40 3.00 -7.73
CA LEU A 64 1.74 2.39 -6.43
C LEU A 64 2.94 1.47 -6.53
N LEU A 65 2.97 0.70 -7.63
CA LEU A 65 4.06 -0.17 -8.01
C LEU A 65 4.92 0.60 -9.00
N LYS A 66 5.85 1.44 -8.52
CA LYS A 66 6.89 2.00 -9.41
C LYS A 66 7.59 0.83 -10.12
N VAL A 67 7.22 0.62 -11.38
CA VAL A 67 8.00 -0.05 -12.41
C VAL A 67 9.25 0.82 -12.61
N ALA A 68 10.37 0.14 -12.87
CA ALA A 68 11.73 0.69 -12.97
C ALA A 68 11.80 2.10 -13.57
#